data_AF-A0A3M1P2Q2-F1
#
_entry.id   AF-A0A3M1P2Q2-F1
#
_cell.length_a   1.000
_cell.length_b   1.000
_cell.length_c   1.000
_cell.angle_alpha   90.00
_cell.angle_beta   90.00
_cell.angle_gamma   90.00
#
_symmetry.space_group_name_H-M   'P 1'
#
loop_
_entity.id
_entity.type
_entity.pdbx_description
1 polymer ?
#
loop_
_entity_poly.entity_id
_entity_poly.type
_entity_poly.pdbx_seq_one_letter_code
_entity_poly.pdbx_strand_id
1 'polypeptide(L)'
;MMKVIAQRFPAIVIRPDPRRVLFRPFSPRTQEQALRIIARIMALSEEEVEEQLSNVMEEFGGRHQRLEDFLLRRFEAIKHYLMTDKPLTNSRKL
;
A
#
# COMPACT_ATOMS: atom_id res chain seq x y z
N MET A 1 20.51 -24.45 -2.19
CA MET A 1 20.03 -23.30 -1.39
C MET A 1 21.20 -22.37 -1.14
N MET A 2 21.13 -21.09 -1.54
CA MET A 2 22.18 -20.10 -1.27
C MET A 2 22.14 -19.69 0.20
N LYS A 3 23.28 -19.82 0.88
CA LYS A 3 23.46 -19.44 2.28
C LYS A 3 23.83 -17.96 2.31
N VAL A 4 22.92 -17.11 2.77
CA VAL A 4 23.26 -15.70 3.03
C VAL A 4 24.08 -15.66 4.32
N ILE A 5 25.36 -15.33 4.22
CA ILE A 5 26.25 -15.16 5.37
C ILE A 5 26.24 -13.67 5.72
N ALA A 6 25.63 -13.33 6.84
CA ALA A 6 25.67 -11.97 7.36
C ALA A 6 27.03 -11.74 8.06
N GLN A 7 27.84 -10.82 7.52
CA GLN A 7 29.09 -10.39 8.15
C GLN A 7 28.83 -9.10 8.94
N ARG A 8 29.20 -9.09 10.23
CA ARG A 8 29.08 -7.91 11.09
C ARG A 8 30.31 -7.01 10.90
N PHE A 9 30.10 -5.76 10.48
CA PHE A 9 31.15 -4.75 10.37
C PHE A 9 31.08 -3.80 11.58
N PRO A 10 31.88 -4.01 12.64
CA PRO A 10 31.76 -3.25 13.89
C PRO A 10 32.07 -1.75 13.76
N ALA A 11 32.76 -1.34 12.68
CA ALA A 11 33.07 0.05 12.39
C ALA A 11 31.92 0.83 11.71
N ILE A 12 30.87 0.14 11.22
CA ILE A 12 29.72 0.78 10.56
C ILE A 12 28.58 0.90 11.57
N VAL A 13 28.29 2.13 11.98
CA VAL A 13 27.12 2.44 12.81
C VAL A 13 25.96 2.86 11.90
N ILE A 14 25.02 1.95 11.66
CA ILE A 14 23.77 2.29 10.96
C ILE A 14 22.82 2.92 12.00
N ARG A 15 22.59 4.22 11.89
CA ARG A 15 21.57 4.89 12.70
C ARG A 15 20.19 4.75 12.04
N PRO A 16 19.12 4.51 12.81
CA PRO A 16 17.77 4.56 12.27
C PRO A 16 17.50 5.98 11.75
N ASP A 17 17.12 6.08 10.48
CA ASP A 17 16.61 7.32 9.90
C ASP A 17 15.09 7.18 9.83
N PRO A 18 14.31 7.96 10.60
CA PRO A 18 12.85 7.87 10.61
C PRO A 18 12.22 8.24 9.26
N ARG A 19 12.99 8.83 8.34
CA ARG A 19 12.56 9.08 6.95
C ARG A 19 12.66 7.83 6.07
N ARG A 20 13.40 6.79 6.49
CA ARG A 20 13.53 5.53 5.77
C ARG A 20 12.39 4.60 6.14
N VAL A 21 11.26 4.80 5.47
CA VAL A 21 10.07 3.96 5.56
C VAL A 21 10.11 2.85 4.51
N LEU A 22 9.48 1.71 4.81
CA LEU A 22 9.38 0.57 3.90
C LEU A 22 7.92 0.33 3.54
N PHE A 23 7.67 0.07 2.26
CA PHE A 23 6.37 -0.44 1.85
C PHE A 23 6.18 -1.85 2.37
N ARG A 24 5.24 -2.00 3.30
CA ARG A 24 4.78 -3.30 3.78
C ARG A 24 3.36 -3.53 3.27
N PRO A 25 3.17 -4.44 2.31
CA PRO A 25 1.83 -4.83 1.90
C PRO A 25 0.97 -5.26 3.09
N PHE A 26 -0.23 -4.71 3.18
CA PHE A 26 -1.27 -5.27 4.02
C PHE A 26 -1.96 -6.40 3.25
N SER A 27 -2.16 -7.53 3.93
CA SER A 27 -2.95 -8.66 3.45
C SER A 27 -4.01 -8.97 4.51
N PRO A 28 -5.30 -8.91 4.18
CA PRO A 28 -6.36 -9.38 5.07
C PRO A 28 -6.10 -10.82 5.50
N ARG A 29 -6.46 -11.14 6.75
CA ARG A 29 -6.24 -12.49 7.31
C ARG A 29 -7.24 -13.50 6.75
N THR A 30 -8.43 -13.04 6.38
CA THR A 30 -9.50 -13.88 5.81
C THR A 30 -10.18 -13.15 4.64
N GLN A 31 -10.88 -13.93 3.82
CA GLN A 31 -11.67 -13.39 2.71
C GLN A 31 -12.80 -12.48 3.21
N GLU A 32 -13.47 -12.82 4.30
CA GLU A 32 -14.56 -12.01 4.88
C GLU A 32 -14.04 -10.65 5.34
N GLN A 33 -12.82 -10.61 5.90
CA GLN A 33 -12.17 -9.36 6.26
C GLN A 33 -11.89 -8.51 5.02
N ALA A 34 -11.38 -9.11 3.94
CA ALA A 34 -11.13 -8.42 2.68
C ALA A 34 -12.42 -7.82 2.11
N LEU A 35 -13.48 -8.62 2.03
CA LEU A 35 -14.78 -8.20 1.51
C LEU A 35 -15.39 -7.05 2.33
N ARG A 36 -15.31 -7.10 3.66
CA ARG A 36 -15.80 -6.01 4.53
C ARG A 36 -15.04 -4.71 4.32
N ILE A 37 -13.72 -4.78 4.17
CA ILE A 37 -12.89 -3.59 3.92
C ILE A 37 -13.25 -3.00 2.55
N ILE A 38 -13.31 -3.83 1.52
CA ILE A 38 -13.65 -3.39 0.16
C ILE A 38 -15.06 -2.80 0.11
N ALA A 39 -16.06 -3.42 0.75
CA ALA A 39 -17.41 -2.88 0.78
C ALA A 39 -17.45 -1.46 1.41
N ARG A 40 -16.65 -1.21 2.45
CA ARG A 40 -16.54 0.13 3.06
C ARG A 40 -15.88 1.14 2.13
N ILE A 41 -14.80 0.75 1.44
CA ILE A 41 -14.15 1.60 0.44
C ILE A 41 -15.12 1.92 -0.69
N MET A 42 -15.85 0.92 -1.19
CA MET A 42 -16.83 1.09 -2.27
C MET A 42 -18.05 1.92 -1.86
N ALA A 43 -18.31 2.09 -0.56
CA ALA A 43 -19.38 2.94 -0.04
C ALA A 43 -18.97 4.42 0.07
N LEU A 44 -17.67 4.74 0.02
CA LEU A 44 -17.20 6.12 -0.04
C LEU A 44 -17.63 6.77 -1.36
N SER A 45 -17.99 8.04 -1.31
CA SER A 45 -18.10 8.91 -2.49
C SER A 45 -16.73 9.11 -3.16
N GLU A 46 -16.72 9.59 -4.41
CA GLU A 46 -15.45 9.89 -5.09
C GLU A 46 -14.69 11.03 -4.40
N GLU A 47 -15.38 12.02 -3.86
CA GLU A 47 -14.77 13.14 -3.11
C GLU A 47 -14.06 12.65 -1.85
N GLU A 48 -14.69 11.78 -1.07
CA GLU A 48 -14.06 11.17 0.11
C GLU A 48 -12.83 10.33 -0.28
N VAL A 49 -12.88 9.61 -1.42
CA VAL A 49 -11.73 8.85 -1.91
C VAL A 49 -10.57 9.77 -2.29
N GLU A 50 -10.85 10.87 -3.00
CA GLU A 50 -9.83 11.86 -3.37
C GLU A 50 -9.20 12.53 -2.14
N GLU A 51 -10.01 12.87 -1.13
CA GLU A 51 -9.51 13.42 0.13
C GLU A 51 -8.59 12.43 0.86
N GLN A 52 -9.00 11.16 0.99
CA GLN A 52 -8.18 10.13 1.62
C GLN A 52 -6.87 9.90 0.85
N LEU A 53 -6.93 9.85 -0.48
CA LEU A 53 -5.74 9.70 -1.31
C LEU A 53 -4.81 10.89 -1.15
N SER A 54 -5.33 12.12 -1.16
CA SER A 54 -4.54 13.34 -0.96
C SER A 54 -3.76 13.29 0.35
N ASN A 55 -4.41 12.90 1.45
CA ASN A 55 -3.77 12.79 2.76
C ASN A 55 -2.62 11.75 2.75
N VAL A 56 -2.83 10.60 2.12
CA VAL A 56 -1.78 9.57 1.97
C VAL A 56 -0.61 10.09 1.13
N MET A 57 -0.90 10.81 0.04
CA MET A 57 0.14 11.33 -0.84
C MET A 57 0.94 12.46 -0.18
N GLU A 58 0.31 13.31 0.62
CA GLU A 58 0.98 14.34 1.42
C GLU A 58 1.91 13.72 2.47
N GLU A 59 1.44 12.70 3.19
CA GLU A 59 2.24 12.08 4.26
C GLU A 59 3.40 11.22 3.73
N PHE A 60 3.19 10.50 2.64
CA PHE A 60 4.10 9.44 2.18
C PHE A 60 4.76 9.70 0.82
N GLY A 61 4.19 10.56 -0.04
CA GLY A 61 4.68 10.78 -1.41
C GLY A 61 6.11 11.32 -1.48
N GLY A 62 6.50 12.18 -0.54
CA GLY A 62 7.88 12.70 -0.45
C GLY A 62 8.88 11.71 0.17
N ARG A 63 8.41 10.63 0.81
CA ARG A 63 9.24 9.67 1.55
C ARG A 63 9.51 8.39 0.76
N HIS A 64 8.69 8.12 -0.25
CA HIS A 64 8.80 6.94 -1.09
C HIS A 64 8.78 7.28 -2.57
N GLN A 65 9.80 6.85 -3.28
CA GLN A 65 9.76 6.86 -4.73
C GLN A 65 8.71 5.85 -5.21
N ARG A 66 7.85 6.27 -6.15
CA ARG A 66 6.87 5.41 -6.85
C ARG A 66 5.75 4.85 -5.96
N LEU A 67 5.24 5.66 -5.03
CA LEU A 67 4.10 5.29 -4.18
C LEU A 67 2.88 4.85 -5.00
N GLU A 68 2.49 5.60 -6.03
CA GLU A 68 1.35 5.25 -6.88
C GLU A 68 1.53 3.89 -7.58
N ASP A 69 2.69 3.63 -8.18
CA ASP A 69 2.99 2.33 -8.79
C ASP A 69 2.87 1.19 -7.78
N PHE A 70 3.29 1.41 -6.54
CA PHE A 70 3.15 0.43 -5.48
C PHE A 70 1.68 0.17 -5.18
N LEU A 71 0.88 1.22 -4.99
CA LEU A 71 -0.56 1.13 -4.71
C LEU A 71 -1.32 0.43 -5.84
N LEU A 72 -1.07 0.78 -7.10
CA LEU A 72 -1.69 0.12 -8.25
C LEU A 72 -1.35 -1.37 -8.33
N ARG A 73 -0.10 -1.76 -8.04
CA ARG A 73 0.27 -3.18 -7.94
C ARG A 73 -0.46 -3.89 -6.80
N ARG A 74 -0.73 -3.19 -5.70
CA ARG A 74 -1.53 -3.72 -4.59
C ARG A 74 -2.98 -3.91 -5.00
N PHE A 75 -3.57 -2.94 -5.69
CA PHE A 75 -4.91 -3.06 -6.26
C PHE A 75 -5.03 -4.29 -7.15
N GLU A 76 -4.12 -4.47 -8.11
CA GLU A 76 -4.11 -5.63 -9.00
C GLU A 76 -4.04 -6.97 -8.24
N ALA A 77 -3.31 -7.01 -7.12
CA ALA A 77 -3.22 -8.19 -6.28
C ALA A 77 -4.52 -8.52 -5.51
N ILE A 78 -5.39 -7.53 -5.25
CA ILE A 78 -6.62 -7.70 -4.45
C ILE A 78 -7.92 -7.55 -5.25
N LYS A 79 -7.85 -7.12 -6.52
CA LYS A 79 -9.03 -6.82 -7.35
C LYS A 79 -9.99 -8.00 -7.51
N HIS A 80 -9.52 -9.23 -7.29
CA HIS A 80 -10.33 -10.44 -7.32
C HIS A 80 -11.41 -10.49 -6.21
N TYR A 81 -11.32 -9.62 -5.20
CA TYR A 81 -12.35 -9.45 -4.19
C TYR A 81 -13.43 -8.42 -4.57
N LEU A 82 -13.26 -7.68 -5.68
CA LEU A 82 -14.27 -6.73 -6.14
C LEU A 82 -15.54 -7.48 -6.57
N MET A 83 -16.69 -6.95 -6.15
CA MET A 83 -18.01 -7.49 -6.54
C MET A 83 -18.65 -6.70 -7.68
N THR A 84 -17.83 -5.98 -8.48
CA THR A 84 -18.32 -5.16 -9.59
C THR A 84 -17.35 -5.19 -10.76
N ASP A 85 -17.90 -5.19 -11.97
CA ASP A 85 -17.17 -5.03 -13.23
C ASP A 85 -17.15 -3.58 -13.70
N LYS A 86 -17.76 -2.65 -12.95
CA LYS A 86 -17.74 -1.23 -13.29
C LYS A 86 -16.30 -0.71 -13.22
N PRO A 87 -15.86 0.09 -14.22
CA PRO A 87 -14.54 0.71 -14.15
C PRO A 87 -14.47 1.64 -12.94
N LEU A 88 -13.43 1.47 -12.13
CA LEU A 88 -13.13 2.36 -11.01
C LEU A 88 -12.28 3.54 -11.49
N THR A 89 -12.46 4.70 -10.84
CA THR A 89 -11.59 5.86 -11.00
C THR A 89 -10.15 5.52 -10.62
N ASN A 90 -9.19 6.30 -11.10
CA ASN A 90 -7.79 6.06 -10.73
C ASN A 90 -7.58 6.25 -9.23
N SER A 91 -8.18 7.30 -8.65
CA SER A 91 -8.10 7.60 -7.22
C SER A 91 -8.60 6.45 -6.34
N ARG A 92 -9.64 5.73 -6.77
CA ARG A 92 -10.18 4.58 -6.02
C ARG A 92 -9.35 3.30 -6.18
N LYS A 93 -8.52 3.21 -7.23
CA LYS A 93 -7.56 2.11 -7.40
C LYS A 93 -6.29 2.33 -6.59
N LEU A 94 -5.94 3.58 -6.30
CA LEU A 94 -4.81 3.95 -5.47
C LEU A 94 -5.18 3.82 -3.98
#